data_AF-A0AAN0M023-F1
#
_entry.id   AF-A0AAN0M023-F1
#
_cell.length_a   1.000
_cell.length_b   1.000
_cell.length_c   1.000
_cell.angle_alpha   90.00
_cell.angle_beta   90.00
_cell.angle_gamma   90.00
#
_symmetry.space_group_name_H-M   'P 1'
#
loop_
_entity.id
_entity.type
_entity.pdbx_description
1 polymer ?
#
loop_
_entity_poly.entity_id
_entity_poly.type
_entity_poly.pdbx_seq_one_letter_code
_entity_poly.pdbx_strand_id
1 'polypeptide(L)'
;MTMTNPNDDMLDDFFAQARGVAPVPSDALMARVMADADAAQLRAVAVPVAAPGVIARILDAIGGWPAVSGLAMATVAGIWVGVAPPASVQDVTAAMMGDEVSFNLFATDLVFDAGALGDG
;
A
#
# COMPACT_ATOMS: atom_id res chain seq x y z
N MET A 1 18.91 -13.49 2.91
CA MET A 1 20.06 -13.03 3.70
C MET A 1 20.48 -11.69 3.13
N THR A 2 19.94 -10.61 3.69
CA THR A 2 20.25 -9.25 3.24
C THR A 2 21.70 -9.00 3.61
N MET A 3 22.57 -8.73 2.63
CA MET A 3 23.92 -8.25 2.93
C MET A 3 23.78 -6.84 3.47
N THR A 4 23.75 -6.68 4.79
CA THR A 4 23.86 -5.36 5.43
C THR A 4 25.20 -4.76 5.03
N ASN A 5 25.20 -3.48 4.70
CA ASN A 5 26.44 -2.79 4.40
C ASN A 5 27.27 -2.76 5.69
N PRO A 6 28.58 -3.08 5.68
CA PRO A 6 29.40 -3.03 6.90
C PRO A 6 29.41 -1.65 7.60
N ASN A 7 29.06 -0.59 6.87
CA ASN A 7 28.86 0.74 7.46
C ASN A 7 27.58 0.83 8.31
N ASP A 8 26.53 0.09 7.94
CA ASP A 8 25.24 0.09 8.66
C ASP A 8 25.39 -0.61 10.02
N ASP A 9 26.06 -1.76 10.05
CA ASP A 9 26.33 -2.51 11.29
C ASP A 9 27.16 -1.66 12.28
N MET A 10 28.16 -0.93 11.77
CA MET A 10 28.98 -0.03 12.58
C MET A 10 28.17 1.16 13.14
N LEU A 11 27.26 1.73 12.35
CA LEU A 11 26.36 2.81 12.81
C LEU A 11 25.39 2.31 13.89
N ASP A 12 24.86 1.10 13.72
CA ASP A 12 23.98 0.47 14.70
C ASP A 12 24.68 0.27 16.05
N ASP A 13 25.94 -0.17 16.05
CA ASP A 13 26.76 -0.27 17.26
C ASP A 13 26.99 1.09 17.92
N PHE A 14 27.30 2.14 17.15
CA PHE A 14 27.42 3.51 17.68
C PHE A 14 26.10 4.03 18.26
N PHE A 15 24.96 3.77 17.62
CA PHE A 15 23.66 4.17 18.14
C PHE A 15 23.24 3.36 19.38
N ALA A 16 23.61 2.09 19.46
CA ALA A 16 23.39 1.26 20.65
C ALA A 16 24.17 1.80 21.86
N GLN A 17 25.43 2.21 21.65
CA GLN A 17 26.23 2.85 22.69
C GLN A 17 25.66 4.21 23.10
N ALA A 18 25.28 5.05 22.15
CA ALA A 18 24.72 6.37 22.42
C ALA A 18 23.40 6.31 23.21
N ARG A 19 22.55 5.30 22.98
CA ARG A 19 21.31 5.09 23.75
C ARG A 19 21.54 4.83 25.25
N GLY A 20 22.70 4.26 25.62
CA GLY A 20 23.07 4.03 27.01
C GLY A 20 23.50 5.30 27.75
N VAL A 21 23.77 6.39 27.02
CA VAL A 21 24.15 7.68 27.57
C VAL A 21 22.97 8.63 27.41
N ALA A 22 22.27 8.90 28.52
CA ALA A 22 21.20 9.90 28.56
C ALA A 22 21.72 11.20 29.19
N PRO A 23 22.40 12.09 28.43
CA PRO A 23 22.87 13.35 28.97
C PRO A 23 21.66 14.20 29.38
N VAL A 24 21.63 14.61 30.65
CA VAL A 24 20.59 15.50 31.15
C VAL A 24 20.85 16.91 30.61
N PRO A 25 19.90 17.53 29.91
CA PRO A 25 20.05 18.90 29.44
C PRO A 25 20.19 19.87 30.63
N SER A 26 20.94 20.95 30.45
CA SER A 26 21.10 21.94 31.52
C SER A 26 19.79 22.70 31.78
N ASP A 27 19.58 23.12 33.02
CA ASP A 27 18.38 23.90 33.41
C ASP A 27 18.23 25.18 32.58
N ALA A 28 19.36 25.83 32.25
CA ALA A 28 19.38 27.01 31.41
C ALA A 28 18.92 26.73 29.97
N LEU A 29 19.26 25.57 29.41
CA LEU A 29 18.76 25.14 28.11
C LEU A 29 17.26 24.85 28.17
N MET A 30 16.83 24.12 29.20
CA MET A 30 15.41 23.79 29.39
C MET A 30 14.55 25.05 29.53
N ALA A 31 15.01 26.05 30.29
CA ALA A 31 14.31 27.33 30.44
C ALA A 31 14.17 28.08 29.10
N ARG A 32 15.20 28.04 28.24
CA ARG A 32 15.15 28.63 26.90
C ARG A 32 14.20 27.89 25.98
N VAL A 33 14.21 26.55 26.02
CA VAL A 33 13.29 25.72 25.22
C VAL A 33 11.84 25.99 25.62
N MET A 34 11.54 26.10 26.92
CA MET A 34 10.19 26.43 27.40
C MET A 34 9.75 27.83 26.95
N ALA A 35 10.62 28.84 27.07
CA ALA A 35 10.31 30.19 26.61
C ALA A 35 10.09 30.27 25.08
N ASP A 36 10.85 29.50 24.30
CA ASP A 36 10.66 29.41 22.85
C ASP A 36 9.37 28.67 22.49
N ALA A 37 9.05 27.59 23.21
CA ALA A 37 7.80 26.86 23.04
C ALA A 37 6.57 27.75 23.33
N ASP A 38 6.60 28.53 24.41
CA ASP A 38 5.54 29.49 24.74
C ASP A 38 5.39 30.54 23.62
N ALA A 39 6.51 31.08 23.12
CA ALA A 39 6.51 32.04 22.02
C ALA A 39 5.99 31.43 20.70
N ALA A 40 6.29 30.16 20.43
CA ALA A 40 5.82 29.42 19.26
C ALA A 40 4.33 29.08 19.37
N GLN A 41 3.83 28.72 20.55
CA GLN A 41 2.41 28.46 20.80
C GLN A 41 1.56 29.72 20.58
N LEU A 42 2.03 30.87 21.06
CA LEU A 42 1.37 32.16 20.80
C LEU A 42 1.38 32.54 19.31
N ARG A 43 2.37 32.05 18.56
CA ARG A 43 2.53 32.31 17.13
C ARG A 43 1.84 31.28 16.24
N ALA A 44 1.30 30.20 16.81
CA ALA A 44 0.29 29.36 16.15
C ALA A 44 -1.03 30.15 16.06
N VAL A 45 -1.01 31.25 15.31
CA VAL A 45 -2.21 31.86 14.75
C VAL A 45 -2.90 30.75 14.00
N ALA A 46 -4.11 30.40 14.43
CA ALA A 46 -4.94 29.44 13.73
C ALA A 46 -5.06 29.89 12.27
N VAL A 47 -4.26 29.27 11.40
CA VAL A 47 -4.51 29.34 9.96
C VAL A 47 -5.91 28.77 9.80
N PRO A 48 -6.86 29.49 9.19
CA PRO A 48 -8.19 28.94 8.97
C PRO A 48 -8.03 27.70 8.11
N VAL A 49 -8.08 26.53 8.75
CA VAL A 49 -8.11 25.26 8.05
C VAL A 49 -9.44 25.26 7.31
N ALA A 50 -9.37 25.28 5.98
CA ALA A 50 -10.56 25.17 5.14
C ALA A 50 -11.37 23.96 5.63
N ALA A 51 -12.68 24.15 5.83
CA ALA A 51 -13.52 23.08 6.32
C ALA A 51 -13.34 21.85 5.41
N PRO A 52 -13.00 20.67 5.97
CA PRO A 52 -12.78 19.49 5.16
C PRO A 52 -14.05 19.18 4.37
N GLY A 53 -13.89 18.90 3.07
CA GLY A 53 -14.99 18.51 2.20
C GLY A 53 -15.69 17.25 2.72
N VAL A 54 -16.90 16.98 2.23
CA VAL A 54 -17.73 15.84 2.68
C VAL A 54 -16.98 14.51 2.59
N ILE A 55 -16.22 14.30 1.52
CA ILE A 55 -15.39 13.09 1.32
C ILE A 55 -14.29 12.98 2.38
N ALA A 56 -13.60 14.08 2.69
CA ALA A 56 -12.55 14.09 3.72
C ALA A 56 -13.12 13.75 5.10
N ARG A 57 -14.33 14.24 5.43
CA ARG A 57 -15.01 13.87 6.68
C ARG A 57 -15.39 12.38 6.76
N ILE A 58 -15.83 11.80 5.65
CA ILE A 58 -16.14 10.37 5.59
C ILE A 58 -14.87 9.54 5.75
N LEU A 59 -13.78 9.94 5.08
CA LEU A 59 -12.49 9.28 5.23
C LEU A 59 -11.98 9.37 6.66
N ASP A 60 -11.99 10.55 7.28
CA ASP A 60 -11.62 10.73 8.69
C ASP A 60 -12.45 9.86 9.63
N ALA A 61 -13.76 9.71 9.37
CA ALA A 61 -14.64 8.85 10.17
C ALA A 61 -14.31 7.35 10.07
N ILE A 62 -13.73 6.91 8.95
CA ILE A 62 -13.42 5.49 8.68
C ILE A 62 -11.94 5.16 8.98
N GLY A 63 -11.12 6.15 9.32
CA GLY A 63 -9.72 5.96 9.71
C GLY A 63 -8.69 6.76 8.90
N GLY A 64 -9.14 7.70 8.07
CA GLY A 64 -8.32 8.65 7.32
C GLY A 64 -7.55 8.00 6.16
N TRP A 65 -6.34 8.51 5.92
CA TRP A 65 -5.45 8.03 4.85
C TRP A 65 -5.14 6.52 4.90
N PRO A 66 -4.96 5.87 6.08
CA PRO A 66 -4.85 4.42 6.16
C PRO A 66 -6.03 3.64 5.58
N ALA A 67 -7.26 4.16 5.72
CA ALA A 67 -8.44 3.51 5.13
C ALA A 67 -8.42 3.58 3.59
N VAL A 68 -7.94 4.70 3.04
CA VAL A 68 -7.79 4.90 1.58
C VAL A 68 -6.76 3.93 1.00
N SER A 69 -5.62 3.75 1.66
CA SER A 69 -4.58 2.84 1.18
C SER A 69 -5.07 1.38 1.20
N GLY A 70 -5.81 0.99 2.23
CA GLY A 70 -6.45 -0.33 2.29
C GLY A 70 -7.47 -0.54 1.16
N LEU A 71 -8.31 0.46 0.89
CA LEU A 71 -9.27 0.41 -0.22
C LEU A 71 -8.58 0.30 -1.58
N ALA A 72 -7.50 1.05 -1.80
CA ALA A 72 -6.70 0.95 -3.03
C ALA A 72 -6.05 -0.44 -3.17
N MET A 73 -5.54 -1.03 -2.09
CA MET A 73 -5.01 -2.40 -2.14
C MET A 73 -6.11 -3.43 -2.38
N ALA A 74 -7.31 -3.23 -1.82
CA ALA A 74 -8.45 -4.12 -2.05
C ALA A 74 -8.91 -4.08 -3.52
N THR A 75 -8.89 -2.92 -4.18
CA THR A 75 -9.23 -2.84 -5.62
C THR A 75 -8.18 -3.54 -6.48
N VAL A 76 -6.89 -3.35 -6.20
CA VAL A 76 -5.81 -4.08 -6.90
C VAL A 76 -5.93 -5.59 -6.69
N ALA A 77 -6.21 -6.03 -5.46
CA ALA A 77 -6.44 -7.44 -5.15
C ALA A 77 -7.68 -7.99 -5.89
N GLY A 78 -8.76 -7.22 -5.95
CA GLY A 78 -9.96 -7.58 -6.70
C GLY A 78 -9.69 -7.74 -8.20
N ILE A 79 -8.90 -6.83 -8.80
CA ILE A 79 -8.48 -6.94 -10.20
C ILE A 79 -7.64 -8.20 -10.42
N TRP A 80 -6.67 -8.47 -9.53
CA TRP A 80 -5.84 -9.67 -9.60
C TRP A 80 -6.67 -10.95 -9.56
N VAL A 81 -7.60 -11.05 -8.61
CA VAL A 81 -8.50 -12.20 -8.46
C VAL A 81 -9.45 -12.34 -9.66
N GLY A 82 -9.93 -11.23 -10.22
CA GLY A 82 -10.81 -11.25 -11.39
C GLY A 82 -10.11 -11.73 -12.67
N VAL A 83 -8.84 -11.38 -12.86
CA VAL A 83 -8.05 -11.81 -14.02
C VAL A 83 -7.63 -13.28 -13.90
N ALA A 84 -7.29 -13.73 -12.69
CA ALA A 84 -6.89 -15.11 -12.43
C ALA A 84 -7.72 -15.68 -11.25
N PRO A 85 -8.97 -16.10 -11.50
CA PRO A 85 -9.83 -16.63 -10.45
C PRO A 85 -9.22 -17.91 -9.86
N PRO A 86 -9.09 -18.02 -8.53
CA PRO A 86 -8.65 -19.26 -7.89
C PRO A 86 -9.69 -20.38 -8.08
N ALA A 87 -9.25 -21.64 -8.09
CA ALA A 87 -10.11 -22.80 -8.38
C ALA A 87 -11.39 -22.85 -7.52
N SER A 88 -11.30 -22.50 -6.24
CA SER A 88 -12.45 -22.45 -5.34
C SER A 88 -13.55 -21.46 -5.76
N VAL A 89 -13.17 -20.35 -6.40
CA VAL A 89 -14.14 -19.37 -6.94
C VAL A 89 -14.78 -19.89 -8.22
N GLN A 90 -14.03 -20.61 -9.04
CA GLN A 90 -14.54 -21.27 -10.25
C GLN A 90 -15.55 -22.36 -9.87
N ASP A 91 -15.25 -23.20 -8.88
CA ASP A 91 -16.14 -24.27 -8.40
C ASP A 91 -17.47 -23.72 -7.89
N VAL A 92 -17.44 -22.65 -7.08
CA VAL A 92 -18.66 -22.00 -6.56
C VAL A 92 -19.46 -21.36 -7.69
N THR A 93 -18.78 -20.75 -8.65
CA THR A 93 -19.42 -20.13 -9.81
C THR A 93 -20.09 -21.19 -10.68
N ALA A 94 -19.42 -22.31 -10.95
CA ALA A 94 -19.97 -23.44 -11.68
C ALA A 94 -21.20 -24.04 -10.96
N ALA A 95 -21.16 -24.14 -9.63
CA ALA A 95 -22.28 -24.62 -8.84
C ALA A 95 -23.51 -23.68 -8.88
N MET A 96 -23.31 -22.37 -9.00
CA MET A 96 -24.40 -21.38 -8.98
C MET A 96 -24.91 -20.99 -10.37
N MET A 97 -24.02 -20.89 -11.35
CA MET A 97 -24.32 -20.37 -12.71
C MET A 97 -24.23 -21.44 -13.80
N GLY A 98 -23.70 -22.62 -13.49
CA GLY A 98 -23.43 -23.68 -14.47
C GLY A 98 -22.00 -23.65 -14.98
N ASP A 99 -21.57 -24.76 -15.59
CA ASP A 99 -20.21 -24.96 -16.05
C ASP A 99 -19.88 -24.09 -17.27
N GLU A 100 -18.65 -23.56 -17.34
CA GLU A 100 -18.21 -22.76 -18.47
C GLU A 100 -17.85 -23.66 -19.65
N VAL A 101 -18.68 -23.67 -20.69
CA VAL A 101 -18.37 -24.35 -21.94
C VAL A 101 -17.66 -23.36 -22.88
N SER A 102 -16.34 -23.44 -22.91
CA SER A 102 -15.53 -22.67 -23.86
C SER A 102 -15.40 -23.39 -25.20
N PHE A 103 -15.66 -22.67 -26.30
CA PHE A 103 -15.39 -23.14 -27.65
C PHE A 103 -14.17 -22.42 -28.20
N ASN A 104 -13.10 -23.17 -28.45
CA ASN A 104 -11.89 -22.58 -29.03
C ASN A 104 -12.06 -22.43 -30.55
N LEU A 105 -12.29 -21.21 -31.00
CA LEU A 105 -12.49 -20.87 -32.42
C LEU A 105 -11.21 -20.95 -33.26
N PHE A 106 -10.05 -21.03 -32.60
CA PHE A 106 -8.74 -21.18 -33.22
C PHE A 106 -8.11 -22.51 -32.81
N ALA A 107 -8.90 -23.57 -32.75
CA ALA A 107 -8.36 -24.91 -32.62
C ALA A 107 -7.32 -25.09 -33.74
N THR A 108 -6.10 -25.43 -33.33
CA THR A 108 -4.95 -25.74 -34.18
C THR A 108 -5.30 -26.69 -35.33
N ASP A 109 -6.37 -27.47 -35.20
CA ASP A 109 -6.90 -28.36 -36.23
C ASP A 109 -7.38 -27.65 -37.51
N LEU A 110 -7.90 -26.42 -37.44
CA LEU A 110 -8.38 -25.69 -38.64
C LEU A 110 -7.25 -24.99 -39.42
N VAL A 111 -6.13 -24.67 -38.77
CA VAL A 111 -5.01 -23.98 -39.44
C VAL A 111 -4.19 -24.92 -40.33
N PHE A 112 -4.24 -26.22 -40.06
CA PHE A 112 -3.51 -27.24 -40.83
C PHE A 112 -4.33 -27.82 -41.99
N ASP A 113 -5.65 -27.64 -42.02
CA ASP A 113 -6.49 -28.06 -43.17
C ASP A 113 -6.45 -27.04 -44.33
N ALA A 114 -5.94 -25.82 -44.11
CA ALA A 114 -5.67 -24.87 -45.18
C ALA A 114 -4.61 -25.35 -46.18
N GLY A 115 -3.83 -26.39 -45.84
CA GLY A 115 -2.91 -27.06 -46.75
C GLY A 115 -3.59 -27.96 -47.79
N ALA A 116 -4.84 -28.40 -47.55
CA ALA A 116 -5.58 -29.25 -48.48
C ALA A 116 -6.18 -28.50 -49.68
N LEU A 117 -6.14 -27.15 -49.65
CA LEU A 117 -6.60 -26.29 -50.76
C LEU A 117 -5.44 -25.81 -51.66
N GLY A 118 -4.21 -26.27 -51.42
CA GLY A 118 -3.02 -25.90 -52.18
C GLY A 118 -2.63 -26.83 -53.33
N ASP A 119 -3.21 -28.04 -53.41
CA ASP A 119 -3.01 -28.97 -54.52
C ASP A 119 -4.23 -28.89 -55.47
N GLY A 120 -4.14 -27.94 -56.40
CA GLY A 120 -4.90 -27.90 -57.65
C GLY A 120 -3.94 -27.96 -58.82
#